data_AF-A0A4R5DNA9-F1
#
_entry.id   AF-A0A4R5DNA9-F1
#
_cell.length_a   1.000
_cell.length_b   1.000
_cell.length_c   1.000
_cell.angle_alpha   90.00
_cell.angle_beta   90.00
_cell.angle_gamma   90.00
#
_symmetry.space_group_name_H-M   'P 1'
#
loop_
_entity.id
_entity.type
_entity.pdbx_description
1 polymer ?
#
loop_
_entity_poly.entity_id
_entity_poly.type
_entity_poly.pdbx_seq_one_letter_code
_entity_poly.pdbx_strand_id
1 'polypeptide(L)'
;MSIDVATLHRRRWWQTGDDQLPEEWDVSADVSDLDVCPPGLRHVGDLAVVVADLRREPVLLDAAVLGAWASDFIESVVADPRDGRLRPDLDDRIGAGPPRIVIVRHGALVDAWRGHGLARPLLANALGFFALMARLAVCHVGQPGPGPTREASAATDRARLTALLDDVGFRPWTDDIYVADLRGADLVAAREEAPRHRER
;
A
#
# COMPACT_ATOMS: atom_id res chain seq x y z
N MET A 1 -19.60 -15.75 -1.62
CA MET A 1 -18.27 -15.50 -1.03
C MET A 1 -17.88 -14.06 -1.24
N SER A 2 -18.29 -13.22 -0.30
CA SER A 2 -17.79 -11.88 -0.06
C SER A 2 -16.58 -11.94 0.87
N ILE A 3 -15.67 -10.98 0.67
CA ILE A 3 -14.52 -10.77 1.54
C ILE A 3 -14.72 -9.40 2.18
N ASP A 4 -14.74 -9.38 3.50
CA ASP A 4 -14.79 -8.17 4.31
C ASP A 4 -13.36 -7.66 4.50
N VAL A 5 -13.19 -6.35 4.41
CA VAL A 5 -11.90 -5.69 4.60
C VAL A 5 -12.01 -4.76 5.80
N ALA A 6 -11.19 -5.02 6.82
CA ALA A 6 -11.12 -4.22 8.03
C ALA A 6 -9.83 -3.38 8.02
N THR A 7 -9.95 -2.10 8.35
CA THR A 7 -8.80 -1.19 8.49
C THR A 7 -8.64 -0.79 9.96
N LEU A 8 -7.42 -0.93 10.48
CA LEU A 8 -7.07 -0.62 11.86
C LEU A 8 -5.95 0.43 11.89
N HIS A 9 -6.24 1.60 12.45
CA HIS A 9 -5.22 2.61 12.73
C HIS A 9 -4.51 2.29 14.05
N ARG A 10 -3.19 2.08 13.99
CA ARG A 10 -2.34 1.93 15.17
C ARG A 10 -1.69 3.26 15.52
N ARG A 11 -2.03 3.77 16.70
CA ARG A 11 -1.36 4.93 17.31
C ARG A 11 -0.59 4.48 18.54
N ARG A 12 0.69 4.87 18.63
CA ARG A 12 1.49 4.64 19.83
C ARG A 12 1.06 5.67 20.88
N TRP A 13 0.94 5.23 22.14
CA TRP A 13 0.42 6.05 23.24
C TRP A 13 1.22 7.35 23.50
N TRP A 14 2.50 7.41 23.08
CA TRP A 14 3.37 8.57 23.21
C TRP A 14 3.30 9.55 22.01
N GLN A 15 2.60 9.18 20.93
CA GLN A 15 2.36 10.04 19.76
C GLN A 15 1.19 11.01 20.03
N THR A 16 1.25 11.77 21.12
CA THR A 16 0.18 12.70 21.52
C THR A 16 0.39 14.08 20.90
N GLY A 17 -0.61 14.61 20.19
CA GLY A 17 -0.71 16.04 19.86
C GLY A 17 -0.13 16.52 18.52
N ASP A 18 0.45 15.63 17.70
CA ASP A 18 0.96 15.98 16.36
C ASP A 18 0.27 15.12 15.30
N ASP A 19 -0.68 15.73 14.59
CA ASP A 19 -1.50 15.08 13.56
C ASP A 19 -0.73 14.88 12.23
N GLN A 20 0.51 15.36 12.15
CA GLN A 20 1.37 15.18 10.97
C GLN A 20 2.33 13.98 11.10
N LEU A 21 2.33 13.30 12.25
CA LEU A 21 3.14 12.10 12.44
C LEU A 21 2.74 10.99 11.47
N PRO A 22 3.71 10.16 11.01
CA PRO A 22 3.39 8.96 10.25
C PRO A 22 2.39 8.06 10.98
N GLU A 23 1.29 7.74 10.30
CA GLU A 23 0.20 6.91 10.82
C GLU A 23 0.38 5.47 10.34
N GLU A 24 0.45 4.51 11.26
CA GLU A 24 0.56 3.08 10.94
C GLU A 24 -0.84 2.47 10.79
N TRP A 25 -1.10 1.78 9.69
CA TRP A 25 -2.39 1.14 9.42
C TRP A 25 -2.19 -0.32 9.04
N ASP A 26 -3.03 -1.19 9.61
CA ASP A 26 -3.20 -2.56 9.13
C ASP A 26 -4.51 -2.68 8.38
N VAL A 27 -4.50 -3.49 7.33
CA VAL A 27 -5.67 -3.89 6.58
C VAL A 27 -5.73 -5.42 6.61
N SER A 28 -6.80 -5.96 7.20
CA SER A 28 -7.09 -7.40 7.22
C SER A 28 -8.22 -7.70 6.26
N ALA A 29 -8.11 -8.82 5.54
CA ALA A 29 -9.14 -9.33 4.67
C ALA A 29 -9.60 -10.71 5.15
N ASP A 30 -10.91 -10.86 5.33
CA ASP A 30 -11.52 -12.07 5.90
C ASP A 30 -12.79 -12.45 5.11
N VAL A 31 -13.00 -13.74 4.86
CA VAL A 31 -14.26 -14.22 4.26
C VAL A 31 -15.40 -13.96 5.22
N SER A 32 -16.44 -13.31 4.72
CA SER A 32 -17.57 -12.85 5.53
C SER A 32 -18.21 -13.98 6.34
N ASP A 33 -18.58 -13.71 7.58
CA ASP A 33 -19.24 -14.68 8.48
C ASP A 33 -20.58 -15.20 7.93
N LEU A 34 -21.17 -14.46 6.98
CA LEU A 34 -22.39 -14.83 6.28
C LEU A 34 -22.19 -15.93 5.22
N ASP A 35 -20.95 -16.18 4.78
CA ASP A 35 -20.62 -17.22 3.82
C ASP A 35 -20.21 -18.54 4.49
N VAL A 36 -20.41 -19.64 3.75
CA VAL A 36 -19.97 -20.98 4.15
C VAL A 36 -18.45 -21.09 3.96
N CYS A 37 -17.70 -20.79 5.02
CA CYS A 37 -16.25 -20.94 5.08
C CYS A 37 -15.83 -21.54 6.44
N PRO A 38 -14.98 -22.58 6.48
CA PRO A 38 -14.43 -23.09 7.72
C PRO A 38 -13.67 -21.97 8.49
N PRO A 39 -13.82 -21.84 9.82
CA PRO A 39 -13.19 -20.76 10.58
C PRO A 39 -11.67 -20.63 10.36
N GLY A 40 -10.96 -21.76 10.20
CA GLY A 40 -9.52 -21.77 9.95
C GLY A 40 -9.08 -21.36 8.55
N LEU A 41 -10.03 -21.12 7.63
CA LEU A 41 -9.77 -20.67 6.26
C LEU A 41 -10.35 -19.28 5.98
N ARG A 42 -11.00 -18.63 6.96
CA ARG A 42 -11.64 -17.33 6.75
C ARG A 42 -10.64 -16.23 6.47
N HIS A 43 -9.52 -16.22 7.17
CA HIS A 43 -8.51 -15.19 6.98
C HIS A 43 -7.81 -15.32 5.62
N VAL A 44 -7.87 -14.25 4.82
CA VAL A 44 -7.39 -14.20 3.45
C VAL A 44 -5.97 -13.64 3.38
N GLY A 45 -5.73 -12.56 4.12
CA GLY A 45 -4.42 -11.94 4.20
C GLY A 45 -4.42 -10.54 4.81
N ASP A 46 -3.22 -10.00 4.92
CA ASP A 46 -2.93 -8.73 5.58
C ASP A 46 -2.14 -7.79 4.67
N LEU A 47 -2.33 -6.50 4.87
CA LEU A 47 -1.53 -5.42 4.29
C LEU A 47 -1.21 -4.39 5.37
N ALA A 48 0.07 -4.11 5.58
CA ALA A 48 0.54 -3.04 6.45
C ALA A 48 0.97 -1.84 5.60
N VAL A 49 0.45 -0.66 5.95
CA VAL A 49 0.78 0.60 5.29
C VAL A 49 1.10 1.69 6.32
N VAL A 50 1.85 2.70 5.88
CA VAL A 50 2.08 3.93 6.65
C VAL A 50 1.59 5.11 5.83
N VAL A 51 0.83 6.01 6.44
CA VAL A 51 0.40 7.27 5.81
C VAL A 51 1.23 8.42 6.35
N ALA A 52 1.93 9.14 5.49
CA ALA A 52 2.77 10.27 5.87
C ALA A 52 2.26 11.58 5.26
N ASP A 53 2.39 12.68 6.00
CA ASP A 53 2.12 14.03 5.49
C ASP A 53 3.36 14.58 4.76
N LEU A 54 3.18 15.08 3.54
CA LEU A 54 4.26 15.65 2.72
C LEU A 54 4.62 17.07 3.14
N ARG A 55 3.81 17.71 3.99
CA ARG A 55 4.06 19.07 4.51
C ARG A 55 4.93 19.10 5.76
N ARG A 56 5.42 17.93 6.17
CA ARG A 56 6.22 17.76 7.37
C ARG A 56 7.69 17.71 6.97
N GLU A 57 8.53 18.46 7.68
CA GLU A 57 9.97 18.26 7.60
C GLU A 57 10.32 16.91 8.24
N PRO A 58 11.01 16.01 7.53
CA PRO A 58 11.38 14.71 8.07
C PRO A 58 12.21 14.87 9.33
N VAL A 59 11.80 14.23 10.42
CA VAL A 59 12.65 14.10 11.62
C VAL A 59 13.24 12.70 11.71
N LEU A 60 14.37 12.55 12.38
CA LEU A 60 15.05 11.26 12.61
C LEU A 60 14.12 10.16 13.12
N LEU A 61 13.12 10.51 13.92
CA LEU A 61 12.14 9.56 14.45
C LEU A 61 11.14 9.06 13.39
N ASP A 62 10.88 9.83 12.34
CA ASP A 62 9.99 9.43 11.25
C ASP A 62 10.61 8.26 10.49
N ALA A 63 11.94 8.22 10.31
CA ALA A 63 12.63 7.10 9.70
C ALA A 63 12.47 5.78 10.48
N ALA A 64 12.21 5.84 11.79
CA ALA A 64 11.92 4.64 12.59
C ALA A 64 10.52 4.05 12.31
N VAL A 65 9.59 4.85 11.77
CA VAL A 65 8.24 4.41 11.39
C VAL A 65 8.16 4.17 9.88
N LEU A 66 8.60 5.13 9.08
CA LEU A 66 8.61 5.11 7.61
C LEU A 66 9.64 4.13 7.05
N GLY A 67 10.76 3.92 7.75
CA GLY A 67 11.96 3.30 7.20
C GLY A 67 12.80 4.28 6.36
N ALA A 68 14.12 4.07 6.36
CA ALA A 68 15.08 4.96 5.70
C ALA A 68 14.74 5.25 4.22
N TRP A 69 14.45 4.21 3.43
CA TRP A 69 14.16 4.37 2.00
C TRP A 69 12.96 5.28 1.72
N ALA A 70 11.93 5.23 2.59
CA ALA A 70 10.70 6.00 2.38
C ALA A 70 10.91 7.46 2.79
N SER A 71 11.69 7.71 3.85
CA SER A 71 12.15 9.05 4.19
C SER A 71 12.98 9.67 3.05
N ASP A 72 13.97 8.95 2.54
CA ASP A 72 14.82 9.40 1.42
C ASP A 72 13.98 9.66 0.15
N PHE A 73 13.00 8.78 -0.12
CA PHE A 73 12.08 8.96 -1.23
C PHE A 73 11.27 10.26 -1.09
N ILE A 74 10.65 10.50 0.06
CA ILE A 74 9.84 11.71 0.32
C ILE A 74 10.71 12.98 0.13
N GLU A 75 11.91 13.00 0.71
CA GLU A 75 12.86 14.09 0.55
C GLU A 75 13.22 14.33 -0.93
N SER A 76 13.35 13.25 -1.71
CA SER A 76 13.72 13.35 -3.13
C SER A 76 12.58 13.83 -4.05
N VAL A 77 11.32 13.69 -3.64
CA VAL A 77 10.14 13.97 -4.48
C VAL A 77 9.31 15.18 -4.03
N VAL A 78 9.50 15.70 -2.83
CA VAL A 78 8.85 16.92 -2.35
C VAL A 78 9.65 18.15 -2.79
N ALA A 79 9.00 19.04 -3.54
CA ALA A 79 9.60 20.30 -3.99
C ALA A 79 9.53 21.41 -2.95
N ASP A 80 8.43 21.46 -2.18
CA ASP A 80 8.24 22.43 -1.11
C ASP A 80 7.52 21.77 0.08
N PRO A 81 8.21 21.56 1.22
CA PRO A 81 7.60 20.99 2.42
C PRO A 81 6.54 21.89 3.07
N ARG A 82 6.37 23.16 2.69
CA ARG A 82 5.36 24.03 3.31
C ARG A 82 3.95 23.72 2.84
N ASP A 83 3.81 23.36 1.57
CA ASP A 83 2.54 23.01 0.94
C ASP A 83 2.46 21.53 0.52
N GLY A 84 3.56 20.79 0.65
CA GLY A 84 3.65 19.38 0.30
C GLY A 84 3.63 19.15 -1.20
N ARG A 85 4.00 20.18 -1.99
CA ARG A 85 4.01 20.10 -3.44
C ARG A 85 5.08 19.13 -3.92
N LEU A 86 4.68 18.25 -4.84
CA LEU A 86 5.58 17.31 -5.48
C LEU A 86 6.46 18.02 -6.51
N ARG A 87 7.62 17.43 -6.80
CA ARG A 87 8.44 17.86 -7.94
C ARG A 87 7.70 17.61 -9.26
N PRO A 88 7.89 18.45 -10.30
CA PRO A 88 7.08 18.41 -11.51
C PRO A 88 7.06 17.05 -12.22
N ASP A 89 8.19 16.35 -12.22
CA ASP A 89 8.36 15.01 -12.79
C ASP A 89 7.45 13.95 -12.17
N LEU A 90 7.12 14.10 -10.88
CA LEU A 90 6.13 13.26 -10.21
C LEU A 90 4.72 13.88 -10.26
N ASP A 91 4.61 15.19 -10.11
CA ASP A 91 3.33 15.91 -10.09
C ASP A 91 2.53 15.74 -11.40
N ASP A 92 3.22 15.68 -12.55
CA ASP A 92 2.62 15.44 -13.86
C ASP A 92 2.03 14.03 -14.01
N ARG A 93 2.49 13.07 -13.18
CA ARG A 93 2.06 11.66 -13.21
C ARG A 93 0.93 11.35 -12.22
N ILE A 94 0.73 12.21 -11.23
CA ILE A 94 -0.15 11.97 -10.10
C ILE A 94 -1.23 13.04 -10.09
N GLY A 95 -2.51 12.66 -10.22
CA GLY A 95 -3.62 13.59 -10.14
C GLY A 95 -3.71 14.30 -8.78
N ALA A 96 -4.35 15.46 -8.72
CA ALA A 96 -4.48 16.25 -7.49
C ALA A 96 -5.11 15.46 -6.32
N GLY A 97 -4.72 15.82 -5.09
CA GLY A 97 -5.25 15.20 -3.87
C GLY A 97 -4.62 15.77 -2.60
N PRO A 98 -4.99 15.24 -1.42
CA PRO A 98 -4.36 15.61 -0.16
C PRO A 98 -2.84 15.42 -0.22
N PRO A 99 -2.02 16.33 0.32
CA PRO A 99 -0.56 16.24 0.29
C PRO A 99 -0.05 15.18 1.28
N ARG A 100 -0.50 13.94 1.11
CA ARG A 100 -0.16 12.78 1.91
C ARG A 100 0.12 11.59 1.00
N ILE A 101 0.95 10.68 1.48
CA ILE A 101 1.43 9.51 0.75
C ILE A 101 1.13 8.24 1.55
N VAL A 102 0.76 7.18 0.84
CA VAL A 102 0.63 5.82 1.40
C VAL A 102 1.88 5.03 1.07
N ILE A 103 2.57 4.51 2.07
CA ILE A 103 3.74 3.66 1.91
C ILE A 103 3.31 2.22 2.20
N VAL A 104 3.33 1.37 1.17
CA VAL A 104 3.07 -0.05 1.30
C VAL A 104 4.31 -0.73 1.89
N ARG A 105 4.17 -1.25 3.11
CA ARG A 105 5.29 -1.85 3.87
C ARG A 105 5.39 -3.34 3.67
N HIS A 106 4.27 -4.02 3.83
CA HIS A 106 4.18 -5.47 3.76
C HIS A 106 2.79 -5.88 3.31
N GLY A 107 2.70 -6.93 2.52
CA GLY A 107 1.43 -7.55 2.17
C GLY A 107 1.64 -9.04 2.00
N ALA A 108 0.72 -9.84 2.53
CA ALA A 108 0.78 -11.28 2.43
C ALA A 108 -0.62 -11.87 2.33
N LEU A 109 -0.77 -12.84 1.43
CA LEU A 109 -1.90 -13.75 1.45
C LEU A 109 -1.53 -14.99 2.26
N VAL A 110 -2.50 -15.50 3.01
CA VAL A 110 -2.40 -16.82 3.64
C VAL A 110 -2.27 -17.89 2.55
N ASP A 111 -1.49 -18.94 2.81
CA ASP A 111 -1.15 -19.97 1.84
C ASP A 111 -2.37 -20.55 1.10
N ALA A 112 -3.47 -20.78 1.83
CA ALA A 112 -4.71 -21.33 1.28
C ALA A 112 -5.37 -20.45 0.20
N TRP A 113 -5.05 -19.15 0.17
CA TRP A 113 -5.65 -18.16 -0.72
C TRP A 113 -4.72 -17.71 -1.85
N ARG A 114 -3.46 -18.17 -1.83
CA ARG A 114 -2.50 -17.88 -2.90
C ARG A 114 -2.90 -18.59 -4.20
N GLY A 115 -2.62 -17.95 -5.33
CA GLY A 115 -2.95 -18.48 -6.65
C GLY A 115 -4.41 -18.28 -7.09
N HIS A 116 -5.28 -17.78 -6.21
CA HIS A 116 -6.69 -17.50 -6.54
C HIS A 116 -6.93 -16.09 -7.13
N GLY A 117 -5.86 -15.37 -7.51
CA GLY A 117 -5.97 -14.03 -8.08
C GLY A 117 -6.43 -12.94 -7.12
N LEU A 118 -6.39 -13.18 -5.80
CA LEU A 118 -6.92 -12.25 -4.79
C LEU A 118 -5.97 -11.08 -4.47
N ALA A 119 -4.68 -11.20 -4.76
CA ALA A 119 -3.69 -10.19 -4.38
C ALA A 119 -4.00 -8.81 -4.99
N ARG A 120 -4.33 -8.78 -6.28
CA ARG A 120 -4.63 -7.56 -7.02
C ARG A 120 -5.88 -6.84 -6.51
N PRO A 121 -7.08 -7.46 -6.46
CA PRO A 121 -8.26 -6.78 -5.95
C PRO A 121 -8.14 -6.41 -4.47
N LEU A 122 -7.43 -7.18 -3.64
CA LEU A 122 -7.21 -6.83 -2.23
C LEU A 122 -6.32 -5.60 -2.08
N LEU A 123 -5.18 -5.55 -2.77
CA LEU A 123 -4.30 -4.39 -2.76
C LEU A 123 -5.05 -3.15 -3.30
N ALA A 124 -5.76 -3.30 -4.42
CA ALA A 124 -6.49 -2.19 -5.02
C ALA A 124 -7.62 -1.66 -4.11
N ASN A 125 -8.38 -2.53 -3.46
CA ASN A 125 -9.44 -2.12 -2.53
C ASN A 125 -8.88 -1.49 -1.26
N ALA A 126 -7.80 -2.05 -0.70
CA ALA A 126 -7.13 -1.48 0.44
C ALA A 126 -6.61 -0.06 0.13
N LEU A 127 -5.91 0.14 -0.99
CA LEU A 127 -5.44 1.46 -1.43
C LEU A 127 -6.60 2.42 -1.74
N GLY A 128 -7.71 1.90 -2.28
CA GLY A 128 -8.92 2.67 -2.53
C GLY A 128 -9.52 3.32 -1.28
N PHE A 129 -9.38 2.70 -0.10
CA PHE A 129 -9.76 3.31 1.18
C PHE A 129 -8.92 4.56 1.47
N PHE A 130 -7.62 4.51 1.20
CA PHE A 130 -6.70 5.62 1.45
C PHE A 130 -6.78 6.74 0.42
N ALA A 131 -7.44 6.52 -0.72
CA ALA A 131 -7.57 7.53 -1.76
C ALA A 131 -8.19 8.84 -1.25
N LEU A 132 -9.07 8.82 -0.25
CA LEU A 132 -9.65 10.05 0.31
C LEU A 132 -8.67 10.85 1.19
N MET A 133 -7.66 10.20 1.77
CA MET A 133 -6.72 10.82 2.71
C MET A 133 -5.33 11.06 2.13
N ALA A 134 -5.00 10.44 1.00
CA ALA A 134 -3.71 10.55 0.36
C ALA A 134 -3.84 10.71 -1.16
N ARG A 135 -2.79 11.24 -1.79
CA ARG A 135 -2.76 11.48 -3.23
C ARG A 135 -2.10 10.35 -4.00
N LEU A 136 -1.05 9.76 -3.45
CA LEU A 136 -0.26 8.70 -4.09
C LEU A 136 0.06 7.56 -3.13
N ALA A 137 0.34 6.39 -3.71
CA ALA A 137 0.89 5.24 -3.00
C ALA A 137 2.27 4.87 -3.54
N VAL A 138 3.13 4.36 -2.68
CA VAL A 138 4.49 3.91 -3.01
C VAL A 138 4.80 2.56 -2.42
N CYS A 139 5.56 1.76 -3.16
CA CYS A 139 6.00 0.44 -2.76
C CYS A 139 7.46 0.22 -3.17
N HIS A 140 8.24 -0.38 -2.27
CA HIS A 140 9.61 -0.77 -2.54
C HIS A 140 9.70 -2.29 -2.75
N VAL A 141 10.16 -2.75 -3.92
CA VAL A 141 10.18 -4.18 -4.27
C VAL A 141 11.45 -4.92 -3.89
N GLY A 142 12.55 -4.20 -3.61
CA GLY A 142 13.84 -4.75 -3.21
C GLY A 142 14.05 -4.98 -1.70
N GLN A 143 13.07 -4.70 -0.84
CA GLN A 143 13.21 -4.97 0.60
C GLN A 143 12.87 -6.45 0.87
N PRO A 144 13.77 -7.24 1.48
CA PRO A 144 13.43 -8.60 1.87
C PRO A 144 12.30 -8.55 2.90
N GLY A 145 11.27 -9.38 2.69
CA GLY A 145 10.25 -9.62 3.71
C GLY A 145 10.88 -10.18 5.00
N PRO A 146 10.15 -10.17 6.13
CA PRO A 146 10.64 -10.74 7.37
C PRO A 146 10.88 -12.24 7.21
N GLY A 147 12.15 -12.66 7.16
CA GLY A 147 12.53 -14.08 7.13
C GLY A 147 13.83 -14.36 6.36
N PRO A 148 14.42 -15.57 6.54
CA PRO A 148 15.58 -16.00 5.77
C PRO A 148 15.17 -16.35 4.33
N THR A 149 15.25 -15.38 3.41
CA THR A 149 14.95 -15.59 1.99
C THR A 149 16.22 -16.01 1.23
N ARG A 150 16.14 -17.11 0.48
CA ARG A 150 17.21 -17.50 -0.47
C ARG A 150 17.18 -16.57 -1.69
N GLU A 151 18.34 -16.16 -2.22
CA GLU A 151 18.46 -15.20 -3.34
C GLU A 151 17.59 -15.54 -4.56
N ALA A 152 17.52 -16.83 -4.95
CA ALA A 152 16.68 -17.27 -6.08
C ALA A 152 15.17 -17.12 -5.80
N SER A 153 14.74 -17.25 -4.54
CA SER A 153 13.36 -16.96 -4.13
C SER A 153 13.11 -15.45 -4.20
N ALA A 154 14.05 -14.64 -3.70
CA ALA A 154 13.92 -13.19 -3.69
C ALA A 154 13.74 -12.60 -5.10
N ALA A 155 14.48 -13.09 -6.10
CA ALA A 155 14.31 -12.66 -7.48
C ALA A 155 12.91 -13.00 -8.05
N THR A 156 12.41 -14.20 -7.75
CA THR A 156 11.08 -14.66 -8.18
C THR A 156 9.97 -13.87 -7.48
N ASP A 157 10.12 -13.63 -6.18
CA ASP A 157 9.17 -12.89 -5.36
C ASP A 157 9.11 -11.42 -5.79
N ARG A 158 10.27 -10.81 -6.10
CA ARG A 158 10.35 -9.47 -6.68
C ARG A 158 9.63 -9.39 -8.03
N ALA A 159 9.88 -10.33 -8.94
CA ALA A 159 9.21 -10.34 -10.25
C ALA A 159 7.69 -10.46 -10.13
N ARG A 160 7.20 -11.30 -9.21
CA ARG A 160 5.76 -11.44 -8.92
C ARG A 160 5.16 -10.17 -8.33
N LEU A 161 5.87 -9.54 -7.39
CA LEU A 161 5.45 -8.28 -6.78
C LEU A 161 5.40 -7.15 -7.82
N THR A 162 6.44 -7.01 -8.65
CA THR A 162 6.44 -6.04 -9.76
C THR A 162 5.24 -6.25 -10.70
N ALA A 163 4.99 -7.48 -11.13
CA ALA A 163 3.85 -7.78 -12.01
C ALA A 163 2.51 -7.43 -11.36
N LEU A 164 2.35 -7.72 -10.06
CA LEU A 164 1.16 -7.33 -9.28
C LEU A 164 1.00 -5.82 -9.19
N LEU A 165 2.09 -5.10 -8.91
CA LEU A 165 2.09 -3.64 -8.80
C LEU A 165 1.71 -3.00 -10.14
N ASP A 166 2.31 -3.45 -11.25
CA ASP A 166 2.01 -2.96 -12.60
C ASP A 166 0.53 -3.17 -12.96
N ASP A 167 -0.05 -4.33 -12.61
CA ASP A 167 -1.44 -4.71 -12.85
C ASP A 167 -2.46 -3.95 -11.95
N VAL A 168 -2.00 -3.40 -10.82
CA VAL A 168 -2.80 -2.50 -9.96
C VAL A 168 -2.71 -1.04 -10.42
N GLY A 169 -1.75 -0.69 -11.27
CA GLY A 169 -1.55 0.67 -11.77
C GLY A 169 -0.35 1.41 -11.18
N PHE A 170 0.50 0.73 -10.42
CA PHE A 170 1.81 1.29 -10.07
C PHE A 170 2.70 1.35 -11.31
N ARG A 171 3.60 2.33 -11.32
CA ARG A 171 4.60 2.51 -12.36
C ARG A 171 5.96 2.73 -11.71
N PRO A 172 7.06 2.26 -12.34
CA PRO A 172 8.39 2.48 -11.81
C PRO A 172 8.71 3.98 -11.69
N TRP A 173 9.38 4.34 -10.61
CA TRP A 173 9.98 5.65 -10.38
C TRP A 173 11.50 5.54 -10.39
N THR A 174 12.02 4.55 -9.65
CA THR A 174 13.39 4.05 -9.74
C THR A 174 13.34 2.54 -9.96
N ASP A 175 14.50 1.88 -10.03
CA ASP A 175 14.59 0.44 -10.26
C ASP A 175 13.84 -0.41 -9.22
N ASP A 176 13.74 0.06 -7.98
CA ASP A 176 13.11 -0.67 -6.88
C ASP A 176 11.91 0.06 -6.24
N ILE A 177 11.59 1.30 -6.66
CA ILE A 177 10.46 2.07 -6.12
C ILE A 177 9.40 2.26 -7.19
N TYR A 178 8.17 1.89 -6.82
CA TYR A 178 6.98 1.96 -7.65
C TYR A 178 6.00 2.95 -7.05
N VAL A 179 5.34 3.75 -7.90
CA VAL A 179 4.39 4.79 -7.49
C VAL A 179 3.07 4.61 -8.23
N ALA A 180 1.94 4.78 -7.54
CA ALA A 180 0.61 4.84 -8.13
C ALA A 180 -0.13 6.11 -7.73
N ASP A 181 -0.92 6.65 -8.65
CA ASP A 181 -1.96 7.64 -8.34
C ASP A 181 -3.14 6.94 -7.67
N LEU A 182 -3.50 7.33 -6.45
CA LEU A 182 -4.62 6.75 -5.71
C LEU A 182 -5.99 7.08 -6.30
N ARG A 183 -6.05 8.07 -7.20
CA ARG A 183 -7.24 8.46 -7.96
C ARG A 183 -7.10 8.08 -9.44
N GLY A 184 -6.03 7.40 -9.82
CA GLY A 184 -5.77 6.99 -11.19
C GLY A 184 -6.80 5.97 -11.69
N ALA A 185 -7.13 6.03 -12.99
CA ALA A 185 -8.11 5.13 -13.60
C ALA A 185 -7.73 3.65 -13.48
N ASP A 186 -6.43 3.34 -13.54
CA ASP A 186 -5.91 1.96 -13.42
C ASP A 186 -6.26 1.35 -12.05
N LEU A 187 -6.08 2.11 -10.96
CA LEU A 187 -6.42 1.65 -9.61
C LEU A 187 -7.94 1.49 -9.45
N VAL A 188 -8.73 2.40 -10.02
CA VAL A 188 -10.20 2.31 -10.01
C VAL A 188 -10.66 1.05 -10.77
N ALA A 189 -10.10 0.78 -11.95
CA ALA A 189 -10.41 -0.42 -12.72
C ALA A 189 -10.03 -1.70 -11.94
N ALA A 190 -8.86 -1.74 -11.32
CA ALA A 190 -8.40 -2.87 -10.52
C ALA A 190 -9.32 -3.16 -9.31
N ARG A 191 -10.01 -2.14 -8.78
CA ARG A 191 -11.03 -2.31 -7.71
C ARG A 191 -12.33 -2.89 -8.26
N GLU A 192 -12.77 -2.44 -9.43
CA GLU A 192 -14.04 -2.83 -10.03
C GLU A 192 -14.04 -4.23 -10.63
N GLU A 193 -12.86 -4.73 -11.01
CA GLU A 193 -12.60 -6.08 -11.52
C GLU A 193 -12.45 -7.14 -10.43
N ALA A 194 -12.58 -6.77 -9.14
CA ALA A 194 -12.80 -7.75 -8.08
C ALA A 194 -13.95 -8.68 -8.49
N PRO A 195 -13.84 -10.01 -8.26
CA PRO A 195 -14.75 -10.99 -8.85
C PRO A 195 -16.20 -10.68 -8.48
N ARG A 196 -16.89 -9.96 -9.36
CA ARG A 196 -18.34 -9.85 -9.34
C ARG A 196 -18.81 -11.26 -9.63
N HIS A 197 -19.48 -11.87 -8.65
CA HIS A 197 -20.16 -13.16 -8.84
C HIS A 197 -20.94 -13.09 -10.16
N ARG A 198 -20.45 -13.80 -11.18
CA ARG A 198 -21.28 -14.11 -12.34
C ARG A 198 -22.25 -15.17 -11.84
N GLU A 199 -23.46 -14.75 -11.51
CA GLU A 199 -24.59 -15.67 -11.48
C GLU A 199 -24.73 -16.29 -12.86
N ARG A 200 -24.28 -17.54 -13.01
CA ARG A 200 -24.73 -18.48 -14.05
C ARG A 200 -24.66 -19.91 -13.52
#